data_AF-F2JIA4-F1
#
_entry.id   AF-F2JIA4-F1
#
_cell.length_a   1.000
_cell.length_b   1.000
_cell.length_c   1.000
_cell.angle_alpha   90.00
_cell.angle_beta   90.00
_cell.angle_gamma   90.00
#
_symmetry.space_group_name_H-M   'P 1'
#
loop_
_entity.id
_entity.type
_entity.pdbx_description
1 polymer ?
#
loop_
_entity_poly.entity_id
_entity_poly.type
_entity_poly.pdbx_seq_one_letter_code
_entity_poly.pdbx_strand_id
1 'polypeptide(L)' 'MNVKIARLKKHMTQNELCEKVGICRSFLSRIENGKDGNVTKEVMLKLASILETDVVALFFE' A
#
# COMPACT_ATOMS: atom_id res chain seq x y z
N MET A 1 -5.84 7.09 4.98
CA MET A 1 -4.96 6.02 4.40
C MET A 1 -5.80 4.88 3.90
N ASN A 2 -5.92 4.79 2.57
CA ASN A 2 -6.86 3.92 1.88
C ASN A 2 -6.21 2.66 1.26
N VAL A 3 -4.93 2.40 1.53
CA VAL A 3 -4.17 1.26 0.98
C VAL A 3 -4.89 -0.08 1.20
N LYS A 4 -5.41 -0.33 2.40
CA LYS A 4 -6.17 -1.57 2.70
C LYS A 4 -7.41 -1.70 1.83
N ILE A 5 -8.17 -0.62 1.69
CA ILE A 5 -9.42 -0.59 0.92
C ILE A 5 -9.11 -0.85 -0.56
N ALA A 6 -8.12 -0.14 -1.11
CA ALA A 6 -7.69 -0.30 -2.49
C ALA A 6 -7.19 -1.73 -2.77
N ARG A 7 -6.41 -2.32 -1.87
CA ARG A 7 -5.97 -3.72 -1.99
C ARG A 7 -7.14 -4.70 -2.02
N LEU A 8 -8.12 -4.53 -1.14
CA LEU A 8 -9.30 -5.41 -1.09
C LEU A 8 -10.17 -5.28 -2.33
N LYS A 9 -10.30 -4.07 -2.91
CA LYS A 9 -10.98 -3.86 -4.21
C LYS A 9 -10.29 -4.59 -5.36
N LYS A 10 -8.98 -4.82 -5.26
CA LYS A 10 -8.19 -5.62 -6.21
C LYS A 10 -8.19 -7.13 -5.89
N HIS A 11 -8.95 -7.57 -4.87
CA HIS A 11 -9.00 -8.96 -4.42
C HIS A 11 -7.63 -9.55 -4.06
N MET A 12 -6.68 -8.71 -3.62
CA MET A 12 -5.34 -9.15 -3.24
C MET A 12 -5.23 -9.40 -1.74
N THR A 13 -4.52 -10.45 -1.37
CA THR A 13 -4.00 -10.66 -0.01
C THR A 13 -2.83 -9.70 0.26
N GLN A 14 -2.48 -9.54 1.54
CA GLN A 14 -1.30 -8.75 1.91
C GLN A 14 0.00 -9.34 1.33
N ASN A 15 0.12 -10.67 1.24
CA ASN A 15 1.32 -11.32 0.71
C ASN A 15 1.49 -11.03 -0.78
N GLU A 16 0.42 -11.16 -1.58
CA GLU A 16 0.48 -10.87 -3.02
C GLU A 16 0.86 -9.41 -3.29
N LEU A 17 0.33 -8.46 -2.52
CA LEU A 17 0.73 -7.06 -2.66
C LEU A 17 2.19 -6.84 -2.25
N CYS A 18 2.64 -7.48 -1.16
CA CYS A 18 4.01 -7.40 -0.69
C CYS A 18 5.02 -7.92 -1.71
N GLU A 19 4.72 -9.06 -2.34
CA GLU A 19 5.54 -9.66 -3.40
C GLU A 19 5.66 -8.73 -4.61
N LYS A 20 4.56 -8.09 -5.02
CA LYS A 20 4.55 -7.15 -6.15
C LYS A 20 5.30 -5.84 -5.85
N VAL A 21 5.17 -5.32 -4.64
CA VAL A 21 5.82 -4.05 -4.23
C VAL A 21 7.29 -4.25 -3.85
N GLY A 22 7.65 -5.46 -3.39
CA GLY A 22 8.98 -5.78 -2.87
C GLY A 22 9.17 -5.35 -1.41
N ILE A 23 8.15 -5.51 -0.56
CA ILE A 23 8.20 -5.15 0.86
C ILE A 23 7.79 -6.32 1.75
N CYS A 24 8.11 -6.26 3.04
CA CYS A 24 7.66 -7.28 3.98
C CYS A 24 6.21 -7.05 4.45
N ARG A 25 5.52 -8.14 4.79
CA ARG A 25 4.12 -8.12 5.25
C ARG A 25 3.90 -7.27 6.50
N SER A 26 4.86 -7.28 7.43
CA SER A 26 4.78 -6.44 8.65
C SER A 26 4.82 -4.95 8.30
N PHE A 27 5.62 -4.55 7.31
CA PHE A 27 5.64 -3.18 6.80
C PHE A 27 4.30 -2.79 6.17
N LEU A 28 3.77 -3.62 5.25
CA LEU A 28 2.45 -3.36 4.68
C LEU A 28 1.35 -3.29 5.75
N SER A 29 1.39 -4.15 6.77
CA SER A 29 0.44 -4.10 7.89
C SER A 29 0.52 -2.76 8.65
N ARG A 30 1.72 -2.24 8.91
CA ARG A 30 1.88 -0.92 9.56
C ARG A 30 1.33 0.20 8.68
N ILE A 31 1.58 0.15 7.37
CA ILE A 31 1.00 1.07 6.38
C ILE A 31 -0.53 1.02 6.45
N GLU A 32 -1.13 -0.15 6.29
CA GLU A 32 -2.59 -0.29 6.28
C GLU A 32 -3.30 0.13 7.57
N ASN A 33 -2.57 0.17 8.69
CA ASN A 33 -3.08 0.59 9.98
C ASN A 33 -2.66 2.03 10.36
N GLY A 34 -2.02 2.78 9.46
CA GLY A 34 -1.57 4.16 9.73
C GLY A 34 -0.45 4.28 10.76
N LYS A 35 0.28 3.19 11.04
CA LYS A 35 1.33 3.10 12.06
C LYS A 35 2.75 3.32 11.51
N ASP A 36 2.86 3.79 10.27
CA ASP A 36 4.15 3.97 9.60
C ASP A 36 4.28 5.38 9.03
N GLY A 37 5.13 6.20 9.65
CA GLY A 37 5.43 7.55 9.18
C GLY A 37 6.52 7.62 8.11
N ASN A 38 7.25 6.52 7.88
CA ASN A 38 8.45 6.51 7.02
C ASN A 38 8.25 5.69 5.73
N VAL A 39 7.07 5.74 5.13
CA VAL A 39 6.85 5.15 3.80
C VAL A 39 7.62 5.98 2.78
N THR A 40 8.55 5.35 2.05
CA THR A 40 9.33 6.07 1.04
C THR A 40 8.46 6.46 -0.15
N LYS A 41 8.83 7.55 -0.84
CA LYS A 41 8.18 7.97 -2.10
C LYS A 41 8.13 6.83 -3.12
N GLU A 42 9.19 6.03 -3.21
CA GLU A 42 9.25 4.89 -4.11
C GLU A 42 8.17 3.84 -3.79
N VAL A 43 8.01 3.48 -2.52
CA VAL A 43 6.97 2.54 -2.08
C VAL A 43 5.58 3.11 -2.33
N MET A 44 5.35 4.40 -2.06
CA MET A 44 4.08 5.06 -2.36
C MET A 44 3.73 4.97 -3.84
N LEU A 45 4.69 5.25 -4.73
CA LEU A 45 4.50 5.17 -6.18
C LEU A 45 4.23 3.74 -6.68
N LYS A 46 4.96 2.75 -6.15
CA LYS A 46 4.73 1.33 -6.48
C LYS A 46 3.33 0.87 -6.05
N LEU A 47 2.93 1.22 -4.82
CA LEU A 47 1.59 0.90 -4.31
C LEU A 47 0.49 1.54 -5.16
N ALA A 48 0.62 2.83 -5.48
CA ALA A 48 -0.31 3.54 -6.36
C ALA A 48 -0.42 2.88 -7.74
N SER A 49 0.71 2.53 -8.35
CA SER A 49 0.75 1.84 -9.64
C SER A 49 0.08 0.47 -9.61
N ILE A 50 0.40 -0.39 -8.63
CA ILE A 50 -0.16 -1.75 -8.53
C ILE A 50 -1.65 -1.73 -8.18
N LEU A 51 -2.08 -0.77 -7.37
CA LEU A 51 -3.46 -0.61 -6.94
C LEU A 51 -4.29 0.21 -7.94
N GLU A 52 -3.68 0.68 -9.04
CA GLU A 52 -4.30 1.48 -10.10
C GLU A 52 -5.06 2.69 -9.55
N THR A 53 -4.39 3.45 -8.68
CA THR A 53 -4.92 4.67 -8.06
C THR A 53 -3.77 5.66 -7.88
N ASP A 54 -4.06 6.86 -7.40
CA ASP A 54 -3.07 7.89 -7.17
C ASP A 54 -2.54 7.88 -5.72
N VAL A 55 -1.36 8.47 -5.53
CA VAL A 55 -0.72 8.54 -4.20
C VAL A 55 -1.55 9.38 -3.22
N VAL A 56 -2.26 10.40 -3.71
CA VAL A 56 -3.08 11.30 -2.87
C VAL A 56 -4.23 10.53 -2.23
N ALA A 57 -5.00 9.82 -3.04
CA ALA A 57 -6.08 8.94 -2.61
C ALA A 57 -5.62 7.84 -1.64
N LEU A 58 -4.39 7.33 -1.79
CA LEU A 58 -3.88 6.28 -0.90
C LEU A 58 -3.41 6.80 0.47
N PHE A 59 -2.70 7.93 0.50
CA PHE A 59 -1.93 8.37 1.67
C PHE A 59 -2.42 9.68 2.29
N PHE A 60 -3.12 10.52 1.54
CA PHE A 60 -3.46 11.90 1.92
C PHE A 60 -4.98 12.17 1.96
N GLU A 61 -5.79 11.16 1.65
CA GLU A 61 -7.24 11.09 1.86
C GLU A 61 -7.61 9.98 2.87
#